data_AF-A0A374WI69-F1
#
_entry.id   AF-A0A374WI69-F1
#
_cell.length_a   1.000
_cell.length_b   1.000
_cell.length_c   1.000
_cell.angle_alpha   90.00
_cell.angle_beta   90.00
_cell.angle_gamma   90.00
#
_symmetry.space_group_name_H-M   'P 1'
#
loop_
_entity.id
_entity.type
_entity.pdbx_description
1 polymer ?
#
loop_
_entity_poly.entity_id
_entity_poly.type
_entity_poly.pdbx_seq_one_letter_code
_entity_poly.pdbx_strand_id
1 'polypeptide(L)'
;MKEIEAFQCDYCKKYSKSKSVIRRHESECYHNPVTKACATCGNYGKEHYKVDNSVLPNCFEGDVYSSRPMCKVGKSISYLKDGKVTVDLRNDCECWIQNKEE
;
A
#
# COMPACT_ATOMS: atom_id res chain seq x y z
N MET A 1 6.18 -37.58 -25.83
CA MET A 1 5.96 -36.54 -24.78
C MET A 1 5.37 -35.33 -25.48
N LYS A 2 4.37 -34.66 -24.89
CA LYS A 2 3.89 -33.37 -25.38
C LYS A 2 4.63 -32.28 -24.62
N GLU A 3 5.40 -31.45 -25.32
CA GLU A 3 6.03 -30.27 -24.76
C GLU A 3 4.98 -29.16 -24.62
N ILE A 4 4.99 -28.46 -23.49
CA ILE A 4 4.08 -27.36 -23.20
C ILE A 4 4.93 -26.13 -22.98
N GLU A 5 4.79 -25.13 -23.85
CA GLU A 5 5.37 -23.82 -23.59
C GLU A 5 4.60 -23.13 -22.45
N ALA A 6 5.33 -22.74 -21.42
CA ALA A 6 4.82 -21.96 -20.31
C ALA A 6 5.56 -20.62 -20.27
N PHE A 7 4.81 -19.56 -19.99
CA PHE A 7 5.34 -18.24 -19.75
C PHE A 7 5.50 -18.07 -18.24
N GLN A 8 6.67 -17.59 -17.82
CA GLN A 8 6.98 -17.29 -16.43
C GLN A 8 6.97 -15.77 -16.23
N CYS A 9 6.51 -15.31 -15.06
CA CYS A 9 6.62 -13.92 -14.66
C CYS A 9 8.08 -13.52 -14.44
N ASP A 10 8.48 -12.35 -14.92
CA ASP A 10 9.85 -11.85 -14.75
C ASP A 10 10.16 -11.45 -13.29
N TYR A 11 9.13 -11.16 -12.51
CA TYR A 11 9.27 -10.64 -11.15
C TYR A 11 9.04 -11.72 -10.07
N CYS A 12 8.33 -12.80 -10.39
CA CYS A 12 8.08 -13.88 -9.42
C CYS A 12 8.13 -15.27 -10.10
N LYS A 13 8.03 -16.34 -9.30
CA LYS A 13 8.12 -17.72 -9.82
C LYS A 13 6.79 -18.29 -10.37
N LYS A 14 5.79 -17.43 -10.65
CA LYS A 14 4.49 -17.86 -11.19
C LYS A 14 4.59 -18.12 -12.69
N TYR A 15 3.99 -19.22 -13.15
CA TYR A 15 3.93 -19.58 -14.56
C TYR A 15 2.49 -19.80 -15.04
N SER A 16 2.25 -19.63 -16.34
CA SER A 16 0.97 -19.86 -17.01
C SER A 16 1.19 -20.28 -18.45
N LYS A 17 0.23 -21.01 -19.03
CA LYS A 17 0.25 -21.42 -20.44
C LYS A 17 -0.07 -20.26 -21.40
N SER A 18 -0.54 -19.12 -20.87
CA SER A 18 -0.92 -17.95 -21.67
C SER A 18 -0.03 -16.75 -21.37
N LYS A 19 0.59 -16.21 -22.42
CA LYS A 19 1.41 -15.00 -22.35
C LYS A 19 0.63 -13.79 -21.84
N SER A 20 -0.62 -13.62 -22.28
CA SER A 20 -1.47 -12.51 -21.84
C SER A 20 -1.79 -12.57 -20.34
N VAL A 21 -1.93 -13.79 -19.79
CA VAL A 21 -2.16 -13.98 -18.35
C VAL A 21 -0.93 -13.58 -17.54
N ILE A 22 0.28 -13.91 -18.01
CA ILE A 22 1.51 -13.48 -17.34
C ILE A 22 1.70 -11.97 -17.42
N ARG A 23 1.49 -11.34 -18.57
CA ARG A 23 1.60 -9.87 -18.71
C ARG A 23 0.64 -9.13 -17.77
N ARG A 24 -0.61 -9.59 -17.67
CA ARG A 24 -1.55 -9.03 -16.69
C ARG A 24 -1.06 -9.26 -15.26
N HIS A 25 -0.61 -10.47 -14.97
CA HIS A 25 -0.05 -10.78 -13.66
C HIS A 25 1.15 -9.89 -13.31
N GLU A 26 2.06 -9.60 -14.25
CA GLU A 26 3.21 -8.70 -14.05
C GLU A 26 2.79 -7.28 -13.69
N SER A 27 1.70 -6.77 -14.29
CA SER A 27 1.12 -5.47 -13.96
C SER A 27 0.48 -5.40 -12.57
N GLU A 28 0.26 -6.55 -11.94
CA GLU A 28 -0.30 -6.68 -10.59
C GLU A 28 0.67 -7.44 -9.66
N CYS A 29 1.89 -7.74 -10.13
CA CYS A 29 2.79 -8.66 -9.45
C CYS A 29 3.43 -7.94 -8.28
N TYR A 30 3.29 -8.46 -7.06
CA TYR A 30 3.87 -7.84 -5.87
C TYR A 30 5.40 -7.70 -5.87
N HIS A 31 6.09 -8.51 -6.68
CA HIS A 31 7.54 -8.45 -6.80
C HIS A 31 7.99 -7.48 -7.91
N ASN A 32 7.05 -6.95 -8.69
CA ASN A 32 7.34 -5.91 -9.66
C ASN A 32 7.55 -4.59 -8.90
N PRO A 33 8.74 -3.97 -8.96
CA PRO A 33 9.01 -2.73 -8.25
C PRO A 33 8.09 -1.57 -8.66
N VAL A 34 7.50 -1.61 -9.86
CA VAL A 34 6.55 -0.59 -10.33
C VAL A 34 5.22 -0.64 -9.57
N THR A 35 4.78 -1.83 -9.17
CA THR A 35 3.47 -2.10 -8.55
C THR A 35 3.58 -2.25 -7.02
N LYS A 36 4.80 -2.46 -6.52
CA LYS A 36 5.14 -2.65 -5.10
C LYS A 36 5.09 -1.34 -4.30
N ALA A 37 3.90 -0.74 -4.19
CA ALA A 37 3.72 0.50 -3.45
C ALA A 37 3.49 0.29 -1.95
N CYS A 38 3.79 1.30 -1.13
CA CYS A 38 3.43 1.33 0.29
C CYS A 38 1.95 1.05 0.55
N ALA A 39 1.03 1.38 -0.37
CA ALA A 39 -0.40 1.16 -0.18
C ALA A 39 -0.78 -0.33 -0.07
N THR A 40 0.00 -1.24 -0.64
CA THR A 40 -0.23 -2.70 -0.59
C THR A 40 0.68 -3.40 0.41
N CYS A 41 1.43 -2.64 1.20
CA CYS A 41 2.36 -3.17 2.19
C CYS A 41 1.61 -3.64 3.45
N GLY A 42 1.97 -4.79 4.03
CA GLY A 42 1.44 -5.23 5.34
C GLY A 42 1.83 -4.29 6.51
N ASN A 43 2.82 -3.43 6.30
CA ASN A 43 3.17 -2.35 7.22
C ASN A 43 2.33 -1.08 7.03
N TYR A 44 1.48 -1.01 6.01
CA TYR A 44 0.52 0.07 5.88
C TYR A 44 -0.56 -0.06 6.95
N GLY A 45 -0.87 1.05 7.61
CA GLY A 45 -1.87 1.11 8.67
C GLY A 45 -2.48 2.48 8.80
N LYS A 46 -3.34 2.65 9.80
CA LYS A 46 -3.91 3.93 10.18
C LYS A 46 -3.67 4.15 11.66
N GLU A 47 -3.23 5.35 12.00
CA GLU A 47 -3.15 5.81 13.38
C GLU A 47 -4.40 6.62 13.70
N HIS A 48 -4.99 6.40 14.87
CA HIS A 48 -6.04 7.25 15.40
C HIS A 48 -5.41 8.29 16.33
N TYR A 49 -5.79 9.55 16.16
CA TYR A 49 -5.31 10.64 17.00
C TYR A 49 -6.46 11.52 17.44
N LYS A 50 -6.35 12.05 18.66
CA LYS A 50 -7.31 13.02 19.21
C LYS A 50 -7.12 14.36 18.49
N VAL A 51 -8.20 14.90 17.97
CA VAL A 51 -8.22 16.23 17.36
C VAL A 51 -8.31 17.25 18.50
N ASP A 52 -7.53 18.33 18.39
CA ASP A 52 -7.64 19.42 19.33
C ASP A 52 -8.98 20.13 19.15
N ASN A 53 -9.81 20.19 20.19
CA ASN A 53 -11.15 20.77 20.08
C ASN A 53 -11.13 22.29 19.87
N SER A 54 -9.99 22.99 20.06
CA SER A 54 -9.88 24.44 19.80
C SER A 54 -9.94 24.79 18.31
N VAL A 55 -9.66 23.82 17.41
CA VAL A 55 -9.76 24.02 15.95
C VAL A 55 -11.12 23.62 15.38
N LEU A 56 -12.03 23.11 16.21
CA LEU A 56 -13.36 22.71 15.79
C LEU A 56 -14.37 23.82 16.13
N PRO A 57 -15.40 24.04 15.28
CA PRO A 57 -16.55 24.84 15.68
C PRO A 57 -17.14 24.28 16.99
N ASN A 58 -17.56 25.17 17.90
CA ASN A 58 -18.04 24.87 19.27
C ASN A 58 -19.32 23.99 19.36
N CYS A 59 -19.57 23.14 18.37
CA CYS A 59 -20.82 22.43 18.16
C CYS A 59 -20.77 20.94 18.57
N PHE A 60 -19.62 20.44 19.02
CA PHE A 60 -19.45 19.05 19.43
C PHE A 60 -19.05 18.96 20.90
N GLU A 61 -19.96 18.43 21.74
CA GLU A 61 -19.62 17.98 23.08
C GLU A 61 -18.93 16.61 23.00
N GLY A 62 -17.68 16.53 23.47
CA GLY A 62 -16.92 15.28 23.56
C GLY A 62 -15.57 15.29 22.84
N ASP A 63 -14.87 14.16 22.94
CA ASP A 63 -13.58 13.96 22.29
C ASP A 63 -13.77 13.59 20.81
N VAL A 64 -13.14 14.36 19.93
CA VAL A 64 -13.12 14.07 18.48
C VAL A 64 -11.84 13.33 18.13
N TYR A 65 -11.98 12.20 17.43
CA TYR A 65 -10.86 11.42 16.92
C TYR A 65 -10.83 11.45 15.39
N SER A 66 -9.63 11.53 14.83
CA SER A 66 -9.39 11.39 13.40
C SER A 66 -8.42 10.25 13.14
N SER A 67 -8.26 9.87 11.88
CA SER A 67 -7.31 8.84 11.47
C SER A 67 -6.39 9.33 10.36
N ARG A 68 -5.13 8.89 10.38
CA ARG A 68 -4.15 9.20 9.34
C ARG A 68 -3.40 7.95 8.90
N PRO A 69 -3.08 7.79 7.60
CA PRO A 69 -2.21 6.72 7.13
C PRO A 69 -0.84 6.75 7.83
N MET A 70 -0.34 5.59 8.23
CA MET A 70 0.97 5.42 8.86
C MET A 70 1.69 4.16 8.36
N CYS A 71 3.02 4.15 8.49
CA CYS A 71 3.81 2.94 8.34
C CYS A 71 4.12 2.37 9.73
N LYS A 72 3.78 1.10 9.98
CA LYS A 72 4.03 0.40 11.26
C LYS A 72 5.51 0.34 11.65
N VAL A 73 6.42 0.51 10.68
CA VAL A 73 7.88 0.57 10.90
C VAL A 73 8.34 1.97 11.36
N GLY A 74 7.43 2.95 11.42
CA GLY A 74 7.74 4.33 11.84
C GLY A 74 8.23 5.25 10.72
N LYS A 75 8.20 4.80 9.45
CA LYS A 75 8.49 5.68 8.31
C LYS A 75 7.35 6.69 8.10
N SER A 76 7.68 7.96 7.95
CA SER A 76 6.71 8.99 7.61
C SER A 76 6.19 8.80 6.19
N ILE A 77 4.91 8.42 6.05
CA ILE A 77 4.22 8.26 4.77
C ILE A 77 3.08 9.26 4.58
N SER A 78 2.84 10.13 5.56
CA SER A 78 1.75 11.10 5.52
C SER A 78 2.18 12.43 6.11
N TYR A 79 1.74 13.51 5.49
CA TYR A 79 2.02 14.88 5.91
C TYR A 79 0.85 15.80 5.55
N LEU A 80 0.80 16.97 6.18
CA LEU A 80 -0.20 17.98 5.88
C LEU A 80 0.32 18.88 4.76
N LYS A 81 -0.48 19.04 3.71
CA LYS A 81 -0.24 19.97 2.62
C LYS A 81 -1.56 20.65 2.25
N ASP A 82 -1.58 21.98 2.25
CA ASP A 82 -2.77 22.77 1.92
C ASP A 82 -4.02 22.40 2.75
N GLY A 83 -3.82 22.15 4.05
CA GLY A 83 -4.88 21.76 4.97
C GLY A 83 -5.43 20.34 4.76
N LYS A 84 -4.82 19.55 3.87
CA LYS A 84 -5.21 18.17 3.57
C LYS A 84 -4.09 17.20 3.94
N VAL A 85 -4.49 16.02 4.42
CA VAL A 85 -3.57 14.89 4.57
C VAL A 85 -3.17 14.40 3.19
N THR A 86 -1.89 14.52 2.86
CA THR A 86 -1.27 13.92 1.68
C THR A 86 -0.52 12.67 2.10
N VAL A 87 -0.50 11.66 1.23
CA VAL A 87 0.19 10.39 1.45
C VAL A 87 1.30 10.26 0.40
N ASP A 88 2.53 10.00 0.86
CA ASP A 88 3.69 9.69 0.03
C ASP A 88 3.92 8.19 0.05
N LEU A 89 3.43 7.52 -1.00
CA LEU A 89 3.54 6.09 -1.18
C LEU A 89 4.80 5.77 -1.98
N ARG A 90 5.77 5.16 -1.30
CA ARG A 90 7.02 4.74 -1.94
C ARG A 90 6.88 3.35 -2.56
N ASN A 91 7.48 3.18 -3.73
CA ASN A 91 7.52 1.92 -4.47
C ASN A 91 8.86 1.17 -4.32
N ASP A 92 9.86 1.82 -3.71
CA ASP A 92 11.22 1.34 -3.49
C ASP A 92 11.52 1.07 -2.00
N CYS A 93 10.49 0.91 -1.16
CA CYS A 93 10.69 0.74 0.28
C CYS A 93 11.28 -0.63 0.62
N GLU A 94 12.47 -0.64 1.23
CA GLU A 94 13.16 -1.85 1.74
C GLU A 94 12.37 -2.59 2.82
N CYS A 95 11.56 -1.87 3.59
CA CYS A 95 10.71 -2.43 4.66
C CYS A 95 9.35 -2.91 4.15
N TRP A 96 9.16 -2.99 2.83
CA TRP A 96 7.92 -3.47 2.26
C TRP A 96 7.75 -4.96 2.54
N ILE A 97 6.61 -5.34 3.08
CA ILE A 97 6.22 -6.73 3.30
C ILE A 97 4.89 -6.99 2.59
N GLN A 98 4.73 -8.19 2.06
CA GLN A 98 3.48 -8.61 1.46
C GLN A 98 2.40 -8.64 2.54
N ASN A 99 1.28 -7.95 2.32
CA ASN A 99 0.12 -8.10 3.19
C ASN A 99 -0.40 -9.53 3.05
N LYS A 100 -0.38 -10.30 4.14
CA LYS A 100 -0.95 -11.65 4.18
C LYS A 100 -2.45 -11.56 4.48
N GLU A 101 -3.17 -10.71 3.75
CA GLU A 101 -4.62 -10.80 3.79
C GLU A 101 -5.02 -12.08 3.05
N GLU A 102 -5.52 -13.01 3.86
CA GLU A 102 -5.91 -14.40 3.57
C GLU A 102 -6.98 -14.52 2.47
#